data_AF-A0AAJ5VY88-F1
#
_entry.id   AF-A0AAJ5VY88-F1
#
_cell.length_a   1.000
_cell.length_b   1.000
_cell.length_c   1.000
_cell.angle_alpha   90.00
_cell.angle_beta   90.00
_cell.angle_gamma   90.00
#
_symmetry.space_group_name_H-M   'P 1'
#
loop_
_entity.id
_entity.type
_entity.pdbx_description
1 polymer ?
#
loop_
_entity_poly.entity_id
_entity_poly.type
_entity_poly.pdbx_seq_one_letter_code
_entity_poly.pdbx_strand_id
1 'polypeptide(L)'
;MTQQYDLDDRLRQSARKLREWNWLAAISTRRAEAVVILRDEARFLIQLGLQHPTEARRIGRLIVAYRRLIEALDRMTQPEGADVA
;
A
#
# COMPACT_ATOMS: atom_id res chain seq x y z
N MET A 1 25.67 -7.63 9.49
CA MET A 1 24.64 -6.83 10.19
C MET A 1 24.00 -5.74 9.31
N THR A 2 24.50 -5.47 8.10
CA THR A 2 24.03 -4.37 7.23
C THR A 2 22.68 -4.63 6.54
N GLN A 3 22.38 -5.88 6.15
CA GLN A 3 21.15 -6.21 5.42
C GLN A 3 19.86 -6.06 6.25
N GLN A 4 19.92 -6.29 7.56
CA GLN A 4 18.74 -6.16 8.42
C GLN A 4 18.40 -4.70 8.71
N TYR A 5 19.42 -3.84 8.86
CA TYR A 5 19.24 -2.39 8.97
C TYR A 5 18.59 -1.80 7.71
N ASP A 6 19.05 -2.23 6.53
CA ASP A 6 18.47 -1.82 5.25
C ASP A 6 17.01 -2.26 5.10
N LEU A 7 16.68 -3.50 5.50
CA LEU A 7 15.30 -3.98 5.52
C LEU A 7 14.42 -3.14 6.47
N ASP A 8 14.89 -2.88 7.70
CA ASP A 8 14.14 -2.10 8.67
C ASP A 8 13.81 -0.70 8.17
N ASP A 9 14.80 -0.03 7.58
CA ASP A 9 14.63 1.30 7.03
C ASP A 9 13.70 1.27 5.81
N ARG A 10 13.80 0.26 4.94
CA ARG A 10 12.87 0.11 3.81
C ARG A 10 11.42 -0.11 4.25
N LEU A 11 11.20 -0.91 5.30
CA LEU A 11 9.86 -1.12 5.87
C LEU A 11 9.33 0.15 6.55
N ARG A 12 10.19 0.94 7.20
CA ARG A 12 9.82 2.24 7.75
C ARG A 12 9.43 3.23 6.65
N GLN A 13 10.17 3.28 5.55
CA GLN A 13 9.83 4.12 4.40
C GLN A 13 8.47 3.74 3.81
N SER A 14 8.22 2.44 3.64
CA SER A 14 6.93 1.94 3.15
C SER A 14 5.79 2.33 4.11
N ALA A 15 5.99 2.17 5.43
CA ALA A 15 5.01 2.61 6.43
C ALA A 15 4.78 4.14 6.46
N ARG A 16 5.77 4.96 6.08
CA ARG A 16 5.61 6.42 5.93
C ARG A 16 4.77 6.74 4.70
N LYS A 17 5.12 6.16 3.54
CA LYS A 17 4.37 6.29 2.29
C LYS A 17 2.90 5.91 2.48
N LEU A 18 2.60 4.81 3.17
CA LEU A 18 1.23 4.42 3.49
C LEU A 18 0.46 5.49 4.30
N ARG A 19 1.11 6.10 5.31
CA ARG A 19 0.49 7.16 6.13
C ARG A 19 0.23 8.43 5.32
N GLU A 20 1.20 8.84 4.50
CA GLU A 20 1.07 9.98 3.60
C GLU A 20 -0.11 9.77 2.64
N TRP A 21 -0.19 8.60 2.02
CA TRP A 21 -1.29 8.29 1.10
C TRP A 21 -2.65 8.14 1.78
N ASN A 22 -2.71 7.66 3.02
CA ASN A 22 -3.96 7.69 3.80
C ASN A 22 -4.51 9.11 3.94
N TRP A 23 -3.64 10.10 4.17
CA TRP A 23 -4.06 11.50 4.25
C TRP A 23 -4.39 12.07 2.87
N LEU A 24 -3.53 11.83 1.87
CA LEU A 24 -3.73 12.31 0.50
C LEU A 24 -4.98 11.72 -0.17
N ALA A 25 -5.38 10.50 0.18
CA ALA A 25 -6.59 9.86 -0.35
C ALA A 25 -7.86 10.70 -0.13
N ALA A 26 -7.92 11.48 0.96
CA ALA A 26 -9.05 12.34 1.27
C ALA A 26 -9.18 13.53 0.30
N ILE A 27 -8.07 14.04 -0.22
CA ILE A 27 -8.02 15.28 -1.02
C ILE A 27 -7.60 15.06 -2.48
N SER A 28 -7.11 13.87 -2.83
CA SER A 28 -6.61 13.59 -4.18
C SER A 28 -7.75 13.48 -5.19
N THR A 29 -7.64 14.22 -6.29
CA THR A 29 -8.52 14.12 -7.47
C THR A 29 -8.02 13.07 -8.46
N ARG A 30 -6.76 12.62 -8.33
CA ARG A 30 -6.10 11.64 -9.21
C ARG A 30 -6.00 10.27 -8.53
N ARG A 31 -7.14 9.71 -8.14
CA ARG A 31 -7.22 8.46 -7.35
C ARG A 31 -6.71 7.23 -8.13
N ALA A 32 -6.92 7.19 -9.45
CA ALA A 32 -6.43 6.10 -10.29
C ALA A 32 -4.89 6.00 -10.30
N GLU A 33 -4.20 7.15 -10.43
CA GLU A 33 -2.73 7.20 -10.35
C GLU A 33 -2.23 6.76 -8.97
N ALA A 34 -2.90 7.20 -7.90
CA ALA A 34 -2.58 6.79 -6.53
C ALA A 34 -2.68 5.27 -6.35
N VAL A 35 -3.73 4.64 -6.90
CA VAL A 35 -3.92 3.18 -6.84
C VAL A 35 -2.76 2.44 -7.51
N VAL A 36 -2.26 2.91 -8.66
CA VAL A 36 -1.10 2.30 -9.34
C VAL A 36 0.13 2.35 -8.45
N ILE A 37 0.46 3.53 -7.90
CA ILE A 37 1.63 3.74 -7.02
C ILE A 37 1.58 2.83 -5.78
N LEU A 38 0.39 2.67 -5.20
CA LEU A 38 0.19 1.83 -4.02
C LEU A 38 0.25 0.33 -4.36
N ARG A 39 -0.26 -0.08 -5.52
CA ARG A 39 -0.18 -1.48 -5.99
C ARG A 39 1.26 -1.90 -6.26
N ASP A 40 2.06 -1.02 -6.87
CA ASP A 40 3.47 -1.31 -7.13
C ASP A 40 4.27 -1.49 -5.83
N GLU A 41 4.00 -0.64 -4.83
CA GLU A 41 4.61 -0.79 -3.50
C GLU A 41 4.20 -2.10 -2.82
N ALA A 42 2.92 -2.48 -2.88
CA ALA A 42 2.45 -3.73 -2.31
C ALA A 42 3.09 -4.95 -3.01
N ARG A 43 3.27 -4.90 -4.33
CA ARG A 43 3.95 -5.96 -5.11
C ARG A 43 5.42 -6.07 -4.71
N PHE A 44 6.11 -4.94 -4.54
CA PHE A 44 7.47 -4.93 -4.03
C PHE A 44 7.56 -5.59 -2.65
N LEU A 45 6.65 -5.25 -1.72
CA LEU A 45 6.63 -5.86 -0.40
C LEU A 45 6.38 -7.38 -0.44
N ILE A 46 5.55 -7.86 -1.37
CA ILE A 46 5.35 -9.32 -1.56
C ILE A 46 6.68 -9.99 -1.93
N GLN A 47 7.40 -9.44 -2.92
CA GLN A 47 8.70 -9.97 -3.33
C GLN A 47 9.72 -9.94 -2.18
N LEU A 48 9.74 -8.84 -1.43
CA LEU A 48 10.60 -8.68 -0.26
C LEU A 48 10.28 -9.71 0.84
N GLY A 49 9.00 -10.00 1.07
CA GLY A 49 8.56 -11.03 2.02
C GLY A 49 9.04 -12.43 1.66
N LEU A 50 9.10 -12.75 0.37
CA LEU A 50 9.64 -14.02 -0.12
C LEU A 50 11.17 -14.12 0.09
N GLN A 51 11.87 -12.98 0.01
CA GLN A 51 13.32 -12.91 0.25
C GLN A 51 13.69 -12.93 1.75
N HIS A 52 12.77 -12.51 2.63
CA HIS A 52 12.97 -12.44 4.07
C HIS A 52 11.89 -13.19 4.86
N PRO A 53 11.89 -14.55 4.84
CA PRO A 53 10.84 -15.36 5.47
C PRO A 53 10.66 -15.10 6.98
N THR A 54 11.75 -14.78 7.68
CA THR A 54 11.73 -14.45 9.12
C THR A 54 10.94 -13.17 9.42
N GLU A 55 10.86 -12.24 8.46
CA GLU A 55 10.11 -10.97 8.58
C GLU A 55 8.77 -11.00 7.83
N ALA A 56 8.42 -12.12 7.20
CA ALA A 56 7.25 -12.24 6.33
C ALA A 56 5.94 -11.83 7.02
N ARG A 57 5.80 -12.09 8.34
CA ARG A 57 4.62 -11.66 9.11
C ARG A 57 4.53 -10.13 9.23
N ARG A 58 5.66 -9.46 9.44
CA ARG A 58 5.70 -7.99 9.55
C ARG A 58 5.44 -7.34 8.19
N ILE A 59 6.03 -7.89 7.14
CA ILE A 59 5.83 -7.45 5.75
C ILE A 59 4.37 -7.69 5.33
N GLY A 60 3.80 -8.85 5.67
CA GLY A 60 2.40 -9.19 5.43
C GLY A 60 1.41 -8.19 6.01
N ARG A 61 1.67 -7.67 7.21
CA ARG A 61 0.84 -6.60 7.81
C ARG A 61 0.84 -5.32 6.97
N LEU A 62 1.98 -4.93 6.42
CA LEU A 62 2.05 -3.78 5.52
C LEU A 62 1.29 -4.04 4.22
N ILE A 63 1.47 -5.22 3.60
CA ILE A 63 0.75 -5.61 2.37
C ILE A 63 -0.77 -5.52 2.57
N VAL A 64 -1.28 -6.05 3.67
CA VAL A 64 -2.72 -5.96 4.01
C VAL A 64 -3.17 -4.52 4.17
N ALA A 65 -2.36 -3.67 4.79
CA ALA A 65 -2.70 -2.26 4.98
C ALA A 65 -2.72 -1.49 3.64
N TYR A 66 -1.77 -1.75 2.74
CA TYR A 66 -1.80 -1.23 1.37
C TYR A 66 -3.05 -1.67 0.61
N ARG A 67 -3.40 -2.96 0.68
CA ARG A 67 -4.62 -3.48 0.07
C ARG A 67 -5.88 -2.73 0.54
N ARG A 68 -6.02 -2.51 1.85
CA ARG A 68 -7.17 -1.80 2.42
C ARG A 68 -7.28 -0.36 1.91
N LEU A 69 -6.16 0.34 1.79
CA LEU A 69 -6.13 1.71 1.25
C LEU A 69 -6.50 1.74 -0.24
N ILE A 70 -5.98 0.79 -1.02
CA ILE A 70 -6.35 0.65 -2.44
C ILE A 70 -7.85 0.41 -2.58
N GLU A 71 -8.42 -0.52 -1.82
CA GLU A 71 -9.86 -0.80 -1.83
C GLU A 71 -10.70 0.42 -1.42
N ALA A 72 -10.22 1.23 -0.47
CA ALA A 72 -10.88 2.46 -0.08
C ALA A 72 -10.88 3.50 -1.22
N LEU A 73 -9.74 3.67 -1.91
CA LEU A 73 -9.62 4.55 -3.07
C LEU A 73 -10.51 4.08 -4.24
N ASP A 74 -10.52 2.78 -4.52
CA ASP A 74 -11.35 2.19 -5.58
C ASP A 74 -12.85 2.44 -5.29
N ARG A 75 -13.31 2.26 -4.03
CA ARG A 75 -14.68 2.59 -3.62
C ARG A 75 -15.04 4.06 -3.77
N MET A 76 -14.11 4.98 -3.47
CA MET A 76 -14.33 6.42 -3.67
C MET A 76 -14.39 6.82 -5.16
N THR A 77 -13.91 5.95 -6.06
CA THR A 77 -13.85 6.21 -7.50
C THR A 77 -15.06 5.63 -8.23
N GLN A 78 -15.77 4.66 -7.64
CA GLN A 78 -17.06 4.20 -8.12
C GLN A 78 -18.16 5.08 -7.54
N PRO A 79 -18.96 5.78 -8.38
CA PRO A 79 -20.13 6.49 -7.87
C PRO A 79 -21.13 5.46 -7.34
N GLU A 80 -21.57 5.61 -6.10
CA GLU A 80 -22.78 4.95 -5.60
C GLU A 80 -23.95 5.41 -6.50
N GLY A 81 -24.35 4.58 -7.48
CA GLY A 81 -25.48 4.92 -8.37
C GLY A 81 -25.43 4.45 -9.83
N ALA A 82 -24.64 3.42 -10.19
CA ALA A 82 -24.82 2.75 -11.49
C ALA A 82 -25.87 1.61 -11.43
N ASP A 83 -26.94 1.84 -10.65
CA ASP A 83 -28.13 0.98 -10.61
C ASP A 83 -29.37 1.86 -10.77
N VAL A 84 -29.49 2.47 -11.95
CA VAL A 84 -30.76 2.91 -12.52
C VAL A 84 -30.66 2.81 -14.05
N ALA A 85 -31.01 1.64 -14.60
CA ALA A 85 -31.73 1.43 -15.86
C ALA A 85 -31.76 -0.06 -16.23
#